data_AF-A0A7L3LCS6-F1
#
_entry.id   AF-A0A7L3LCS6-F1
#
_cell.length_a   1.000
_cell.length_b   1.000
_cell.length_c   1.000
_cell.angle_alpha   90.00
_cell.angle_beta   90.00
_cell.angle_gamma   90.00
#
_symmetry.space_group_name_H-M   'P 1'
#
loop_
_entity.id
_entity.type
_entity.pdbx_description
1 polymer ?
#
loop_
_entity_poly.entity_id
_entity_poly.type
_entity_poly.pdbx_seq_one_letter_code
_entity_poly.pdbx_strand_id
1 'polypeptide(L)'
;MFSLGSWLPALPGLSWGWALLDALLQGLVCACAVSVLCSLLKVYLYIQCLNDQERQAEKEAIRAQWWVLDSLHILVLTVLLALVGSRVAALVVLEFSLRAISTLLSLSKGAHSSRLYLLCQFSLGCGVSCALSFLLEGAPHSTCNLGLAAGLAGLLATYARRLARHVCTLYELHSPARYCGICILLLTSGQRGIPRLLHKALAITFGVADMAAVALINRDFLSTAEALRFWTPLTICYTLLVIHMQEEPRQSRDGRRSYQTVLVRMGGLFILLLTVGRWSDVLHVLISLVGELWCLLRAGVMLQACWQQ
;
A
#
# COMPACT_ATOMS: atom_id res chain seq x y z
N MET A 1 31.83 6.95 -48.43
CA MET A 1 31.04 7.39 -47.27
C MET A 1 30.81 6.18 -46.39
N PHE A 2 31.69 5.97 -45.40
CA PHE A 2 31.64 4.81 -44.52
C PHE A 2 30.89 5.19 -43.24
N SER A 3 29.83 4.45 -42.94
CA SER A 3 29.00 4.59 -41.75
C SER A 3 29.78 4.17 -40.51
N LEU A 4 30.06 5.14 -39.62
CA LEU A 4 30.78 4.97 -38.35
C LEU A 4 29.86 4.53 -37.18
N GLY A 5 28.69 3.96 -37.47
CA GLY A 5 27.65 3.67 -36.47
C GLY A 5 27.52 2.23 -35.97
N SER A 6 28.22 1.26 -36.55
CA SER A 6 27.95 -0.17 -36.29
C SER A 6 28.92 -0.89 -35.34
N TRP A 7 29.83 -0.16 -34.68
CA TRP A 7 30.91 -0.76 -33.88
C TRP A 7 30.98 -0.31 -32.41
N LEU A 8 29.95 0.36 -31.86
CA LEU A 8 29.90 0.54 -30.40
C LEU A 8 29.28 -0.70 -29.75
N PRO A 9 30.02 -1.47 -28.93
CA PRO A 9 29.39 -2.41 -28.02
C PRO A 9 28.47 -1.63 -27.09
N ALA A 10 27.22 -2.08 -26.94
CA ALA A 10 26.27 -1.49 -26.01
C ALA A 10 26.92 -1.42 -24.62
N LEU A 11 27.23 -0.20 -24.16
CA LEU A 11 27.80 0.06 -22.84
C LEU A 11 26.92 -0.59 -21.77
N PRO A 12 27.35 -1.68 -21.12
CA PRO A 12 26.54 -2.38 -20.14
C PRO A 12 26.28 -1.53 -18.88
N GLY A 13 27.04 -0.45 -18.67
CA GLY A 13 26.82 0.48 -17.57
C GLY A 13 25.59 1.38 -17.73
N LEU A 14 25.21 1.73 -18.97
CA LEU A 14 24.07 2.65 -19.19
C LEU A 14 22.73 1.91 -18.97
N SER A 15 22.61 0.68 -19.46
CA SER A 15 21.39 -0.13 -19.31
C SER A 15 21.08 -0.46 -17.85
N TRP A 16 22.12 -0.72 -17.04
CA TRP A 16 21.98 -0.88 -15.58
C TRP A 16 21.51 0.41 -14.89
N GLY A 17 22.03 1.56 -15.32
CA GLY A 17 21.62 2.86 -14.80
C GLY A 17 20.14 3.17 -15.05
N TRP A 18 19.66 2.92 -16.27
CA TRP A 18 18.24 3.13 -16.62
C TRP A 18 17.31 2.14 -15.90
N ALA A 19 17.69 0.86 -15.81
CA ALA A 19 16.89 -0.14 -15.10
C ALA A 19 16.79 0.17 -13.59
N LEU A 20 17.88 0.62 -12.97
CA LEU A 20 17.87 1.04 -11.56
C LEU A 20 17.04 2.32 -11.37
N LEU A 21 17.16 3.27 -12.29
CA LEU A 21 16.35 4.49 -12.26
C LEU A 21 14.86 4.17 -12.37
N ASP A 22 14.48 3.26 -13.28
CA ASP A 22 13.10 2.84 -13.45
C ASP A 22 12.58 2.13 -12.19
N ALA A 23 13.37 1.23 -11.59
CA ALA A 23 13.01 0.59 -10.33
C ALA A 23 12.79 1.62 -9.20
N LEU A 24 13.66 2.62 -9.09
CA LEU A 24 13.56 3.69 -8.09
C LEU A 24 12.36 4.61 -8.35
N LEU A 25 12.10 4.98 -9.61
CA LEU A 25 10.94 5.79 -9.99
C LEU A 25 9.64 5.03 -9.70
N GLN A 26 9.58 3.75 -10.03
CA GLN A 26 8.44 2.88 -9.71
C GLN A 26 8.25 2.78 -8.20
N GLY A 27 9.31 2.52 -7.44
CA GLY A 27 9.28 2.52 -5.98
C GLY A 27 8.81 3.87 -5.40
N LEU A 28 9.20 4.98 -6.01
CA LEU A 28 8.79 6.33 -5.62
C LEU A 28 7.29 6.55 -5.85
N VAL A 29 6.77 6.19 -7.02
CA VAL A 29 5.32 6.27 -7.31
C VAL A 29 4.52 5.47 -6.29
N CYS A 30 4.96 4.24 -6.00
CA CYS A 30 4.27 3.37 -5.06
C CYS A 30 4.33 3.93 -3.63
N ALA A 31 5.48 4.42 -3.18
CA ALA A 31 5.62 5.07 -1.87
C ALA A 31 4.78 6.36 -1.76
N CYS A 32 4.68 7.13 -2.85
CA CYS A 32 3.80 8.30 -2.91
C CYS A 32 2.32 7.91 -2.78
N ALA A 33 1.87 6.82 -3.42
CA ALA A 33 0.50 6.33 -3.27
C ALA A 33 0.18 5.97 -1.80
N VAL A 34 1.08 5.25 -1.13
CA VAL A 34 0.95 4.94 0.30
C VAL A 34 0.97 6.21 1.17
N SER A 35 1.82 7.18 0.84
CA SER A 35 1.86 8.47 1.53
C SER A 35 0.57 9.27 1.39
N VAL A 36 -0.08 9.23 0.22
CA VAL A 36 -1.38 9.89 -0.01
C VAL A 36 -2.45 9.24 0.86
N LEU A 37 -2.56 7.91 0.83
CA LEU A 37 -3.47 7.13 1.68
C LEU A 37 -3.27 7.48 3.15
N CYS A 38 -2.02 7.42 3.63
CA CYS A 38 -1.68 7.71 5.02
C CYS A 38 -2.05 9.15 5.40
N SER A 39 -1.75 10.14 4.55
CA SER A 39 -2.05 11.55 4.83
C SER A 39 -3.56 11.83 4.91
N LEU A 40 -4.35 11.26 4.00
CA LEU A 40 -5.81 11.40 4.01
C LEU A 40 -6.44 10.70 5.22
N LEU A 41 -5.91 9.54 5.59
CA LEU A 41 -6.39 8.79 6.75
C LEU A 41 -6.02 9.48 8.07
N LYS A 42 -4.84 10.13 8.14
CA LYS A 42 -4.47 11.01 9.27
C LYS A 42 -5.47 12.16 9.40
N VAL A 43 -5.84 12.83 8.31
CA VAL A 43 -6.86 13.89 8.32
C VAL A 43 -8.20 13.36 8.84
N TYR A 44 -8.65 12.22 8.32
CA TYR A 44 -9.91 11.61 8.72
C TYR A 44 -9.94 11.27 10.22
N LEU A 45 -8.92 10.55 10.71
CA LEU A 45 -8.84 10.16 12.12
C LEU A 45 -8.64 11.37 13.04
N TYR A 46 -7.88 12.39 12.61
CA TYR A 46 -7.70 13.61 13.39
C TYR A 46 -9.02 14.36 13.58
N ILE A 47 -9.81 14.52 12.51
CA ILE A 47 -11.14 15.15 12.60
C ILE A 47 -12.07 14.32 13.48
N GLN A 48 -11.98 12.99 13.41
CA GLN A 48 -12.77 12.11 14.27
C GLN A 48 -12.38 12.24 15.76
N CYS A 49 -11.08 12.28 16.07
CA CYS A 49 -10.59 12.46 17.44
C CYS A 49 -10.93 13.84 18.01
N LEU A 50 -11.01 14.88 17.17
CA LEU A 50 -11.44 16.21 17.62
C LEU A 50 -12.92 16.27 18.02
N ASN A 51 -13.74 15.40 17.45
CA ASN A 51 -15.17 15.36 17.77
C ASN A 51 -15.45 14.59 19.09
N ASP A 52 -14.49 13.78 19.56
CA ASP A 52 -14.61 12.94 20.75
C ASP A 52 -13.64 13.42 21.86
N GLN A 53 -14.19 14.03 22.92
CA GLN A 53 -13.39 14.66 23.98
C GLN A 53 -12.52 13.67 24.79
N GLU A 54 -12.86 12.39 24.82
CA GLU A 54 -12.08 11.33 25.49
C GLU A 54 -10.80 10.93 24.72
N ARG A 55 -10.66 11.33 23.43
CA ARG A 55 -9.55 10.90 22.55
C ARG A 55 -8.42 11.93 22.39
N GLN A 56 -8.34 12.91 23.30
CA GLN A 56 -7.34 13.97 23.21
C GLN A 56 -5.88 13.47 23.35
N ALA A 57 -5.63 12.40 24.12
CA ALA A 57 -4.29 11.81 24.23
C ALA A 57 -3.80 11.21 22.89
N GLU A 58 -4.70 10.61 22.11
CA GLU A 58 -4.38 10.03 20.81
C GLU A 58 -4.13 11.11 19.74
N LYS A 59 -4.84 12.25 19.84
CA LYS A 59 -4.60 13.44 19.02
C LYS A 59 -3.15 13.93 19.17
N GLU A 60 -2.64 13.99 20.41
CA GLU A 60 -1.27 14.43 20.67
C GLU A 60 -0.23 13.42 20.17
N ALA A 61 -0.50 12.12 20.29
CA ALA A 61 0.36 11.07 19.74
C ALA A 61 0.44 11.15 18.19
N ILE A 62 -0.70 11.34 17.51
CA ILE A 62 -0.76 11.54 16.06
C ILE A 62 -0.02 12.82 15.64
N ARG A 63 -0.04 13.86 16.47
CA ARG A 63 0.67 15.13 16.26
C ARG A 63 2.18 15.02 16.54
N ALA A 64 2.60 14.18 17.47
CA ALA A 64 4.01 14.04 17.87
C ALA A 64 4.84 13.21 16.88
N GLN A 65 4.21 12.33 16.08
CA GLN A 65 4.85 11.41 15.14
C GLN A 65 5.48 12.08 13.89
N TRP A 66 6.12 13.25 14.00
CA TRP A 66 6.23 14.20 12.89
C TRP A 66 7.62 14.46 12.26
N TRP A 67 7.53 14.94 11.01
CA TRP A 67 8.53 15.38 10.02
C TRP A 67 9.62 14.40 9.60
N VAL A 68 10.54 14.04 10.49
CA VAL A 68 11.68 13.20 10.12
C VAL A 68 11.21 11.81 9.74
N LEU A 69 10.26 11.27 10.52
CA LEU A 69 9.73 9.93 10.29
C LEU A 69 8.90 9.83 8.99
N ASP A 70 8.25 10.92 8.56
CA ASP A 70 7.45 10.92 7.32
C ASP A 70 8.35 10.89 6.07
N SER A 71 9.42 11.69 6.06
CA SER A 71 10.40 11.67 4.97
C SER A 71 11.21 10.36 4.96
N LEU A 72 11.64 9.89 6.14
CA LEU A 72 12.31 8.59 6.26
C LEU A 72 11.41 7.45 5.81
N HIS A 73 10.12 7.48 6.15
CA HIS A 73 9.22 6.42 5.71
C HIS A 73 9.05 6.38 4.20
N ILE A 74 8.90 7.54 3.53
CA ILE A 74 8.83 7.56 2.05
C ILE A 74 10.12 6.99 1.47
N LEU A 75 11.28 7.40 1.97
CA LEU A 75 12.58 6.92 1.51
C LEU A 75 12.71 5.39 1.67
N VAL A 76 12.47 4.87 2.88
CA VAL A 76 12.55 3.44 3.19
C VAL A 76 11.56 2.65 2.33
N LEU A 77 10.32 3.14 2.21
CA LEU A 77 9.28 2.45 1.44
C LEU A 77 9.57 2.47 -0.06
N THR A 78 10.17 3.55 -0.60
CA THR A 78 10.64 3.61 -1.98
C THR A 78 11.70 2.53 -2.25
N VAL A 79 12.69 2.39 -1.36
CA VAL A 79 13.72 1.36 -1.51
C VAL A 79 13.12 -0.04 -1.41
N LEU A 80 12.26 -0.31 -0.42
CA LEU A 80 11.64 -1.62 -0.25
C LEU A 80 10.77 -1.98 -1.46
N LEU A 81 9.91 -1.08 -1.93
CA LEU A 81 9.03 -1.32 -3.09
C LEU A 81 9.80 -1.42 -4.41
N ALA A 82 10.96 -0.76 -4.54
CA ALA A 82 11.84 -0.92 -5.70
C ALA A 82 12.53 -2.30 -5.73
N LEU A 83 12.78 -2.90 -4.55
CA LEU A 83 13.42 -4.21 -4.41
C LEU A 83 12.43 -5.39 -4.47
N VAL A 84 11.15 -5.16 -4.26
CA VAL A 84 10.12 -6.21 -4.32
C VAL A 84 9.90 -6.62 -5.78
N GLY A 85 10.08 -7.91 -6.07
CA GLY A 85 9.80 -8.47 -7.39
C GLY A 85 8.31 -8.45 -7.74
N SER A 86 8.00 -8.29 -9.03
CA SER A 86 6.63 -8.23 -9.59
C SER A 86 5.77 -9.42 -9.20
N ARG A 87 6.34 -10.64 -9.21
CA ARG A 87 5.65 -11.88 -8.82
C ARG A 87 5.21 -11.84 -7.36
N VAL A 88 6.09 -11.46 -6.44
CA VAL A 88 5.75 -11.37 -5.01
C VAL A 88 4.76 -10.23 -4.76
N ALA A 89 4.93 -9.08 -5.44
CA ALA A 89 3.96 -7.99 -5.36
C ALA A 89 2.54 -8.44 -5.78
N ALA A 90 2.42 -9.21 -6.87
CA ALA A 90 1.15 -9.74 -7.35
C ALA A 90 0.49 -10.68 -6.32
N LEU A 91 1.27 -11.54 -5.65
CA LEU A 91 0.76 -12.45 -4.62
C LEU A 91 0.28 -11.71 -3.37
N VAL A 92 1.03 -10.70 -2.94
CA VAL A 92 0.67 -9.85 -1.80
C VAL A 92 -0.66 -9.13 -2.08
N VAL A 93 -0.85 -8.63 -3.30
CA VAL A 93 -2.09 -7.96 -3.72
C VAL A 93 -3.26 -8.92 -3.75
N LEU A 94 -3.10 -10.07 -4.42
CA LEU A 94 -4.19 -11.04 -4.57
C LEU A 94 -4.65 -11.59 -3.22
N GLU A 95 -3.72 -11.91 -2.34
CA GLU A 95 -4.07 -12.40 -1.00
C GLU A 95 -4.75 -11.29 -0.16
N PHE A 96 -4.32 -10.02 -0.28
CA PHE A 96 -5.00 -8.92 0.40
C PHE A 96 -6.42 -8.69 -0.15
N SER A 97 -6.60 -8.73 -1.47
CA SER A 97 -7.91 -8.57 -2.12
C SER A 97 -8.88 -9.67 -1.70
N LEU A 98 -8.43 -10.93 -1.67
CA LEU A 98 -9.23 -12.05 -1.16
C LEU A 98 -9.64 -11.81 0.30
N ARG A 99 -8.69 -11.42 1.15
CA ARG A 99 -8.94 -11.12 2.57
C ARG A 99 -9.95 -9.97 2.72
N ALA A 100 -9.80 -8.90 1.94
CA ALA A 100 -10.70 -7.76 1.97
C ALA A 100 -12.13 -8.18 1.61
N ILE A 101 -12.31 -8.95 0.53
CA ILE A 101 -13.61 -9.47 0.10
C ILE A 101 -14.20 -10.40 1.16
N SER A 102 -13.40 -11.31 1.73
CA SER A 102 -13.86 -12.21 2.80
C SER A 102 -14.31 -11.45 4.06
N THR A 103 -13.55 -10.43 4.49
CA THR A 103 -13.95 -9.60 5.64
C THR A 103 -15.20 -8.78 5.35
N LEU A 104 -15.40 -8.33 4.11
CA LEU A 104 -16.59 -7.59 3.68
C LEU A 104 -17.83 -8.50 3.60
N LEU A 105 -17.66 -9.75 3.12
CA LEU A 105 -18.74 -10.74 3.05
C LEU A 105 -19.11 -11.30 4.42
N SER A 106 -18.13 -11.47 5.31
CA SER A 106 -18.34 -12.06 6.65
C SER A 106 -18.99 -11.10 7.65
N LEU A 107 -18.88 -9.78 7.47
CA LEU A 107 -19.37 -8.81 8.45
C LEU A 107 -20.21 -7.69 7.84
N SER A 108 -21.49 -7.66 8.24
CA SER A 108 -22.40 -6.54 7.95
C SER A 108 -22.02 -5.30 8.79
N LYS A 109 -21.85 -4.16 8.10
CA LYS A 109 -21.86 -2.76 8.58
C LYS A 109 -20.65 -2.22 9.38
N GLY A 110 -19.93 -1.31 8.71
CA GLY A 110 -19.60 0.03 9.25
C GLY A 110 -18.24 0.20 9.93
N ALA A 111 -17.94 -0.60 10.96
CA ALA A 111 -16.85 -0.28 11.90
C ALA A 111 -15.44 -0.72 11.45
N HIS A 112 -15.32 -1.66 10.50
CA HIS A 112 -14.00 -2.20 10.10
C HIS A 112 -13.39 -1.59 8.83
N SER A 113 -14.08 -0.65 8.18
CA SER A 113 -13.58 -0.05 6.93
C SER A 113 -12.29 0.75 7.12
N SER A 114 -12.19 1.50 8.22
CA SER A 114 -10.99 2.26 8.63
C SER A 114 -9.79 1.35 8.93
N ARG A 115 -10.03 0.19 9.57
CA ARG A 115 -9.00 -0.82 9.83
C ARG A 115 -8.44 -1.40 8.53
N LEU A 116 -9.31 -1.74 7.57
CA LEU A 116 -8.88 -2.26 6.27
C LEU A 116 -8.00 -1.24 5.52
N TYR A 117 -8.31 0.06 5.61
CA TYR A 117 -7.49 1.12 5.01
C TYR A 117 -6.10 1.27 5.67
N LEU A 118 -5.97 0.96 6.97
CA LEU A 118 -4.67 0.94 7.64
C LEU A 118 -3.82 -0.28 7.23
N LEU A 119 -4.45 -1.45 7.11
CA LEU A 119 -3.73 -2.68 6.75
C LEU A 119 -3.36 -2.75 5.26
N CYS A 120 -4.06 -2.03 4.38
CA CYS A 120 -3.81 -2.09 2.94
C CYS A 120 -2.59 -1.29 2.47
N GLN A 121 -1.89 -0.56 3.35
CA GLN A 121 -0.83 0.38 2.96
C GLN A 121 0.25 -0.26 2.08
N PHE A 122 0.87 -1.34 2.55
CA PHE A 122 1.92 -2.00 1.78
C PHE A 122 1.37 -2.70 0.53
N SER A 123 0.23 -3.38 0.66
CA SER A 123 -0.45 -4.03 -0.47
C SER A 123 -0.88 -3.04 -1.56
N LEU A 124 -1.25 -1.81 -1.21
CA LEU A 124 -1.54 -0.74 -2.15
C LEU A 124 -0.28 -0.36 -2.94
N GLY A 125 0.86 -0.26 -2.26
CA GLY A 125 2.15 -0.05 -2.92
C GLY A 125 2.48 -1.15 -3.92
N CYS A 126 2.32 -2.42 -3.52
CA CYS A 126 2.47 -3.57 -4.41
C CYS A 126 1.47 -3.55 -5.58
N GLY A 127 0.22 -3.15 -5.34
CA GLY A 127 -0.82 -3.08 -6.36
C GLY A 127 -0.56 -2.01 -7.41
N VAL A 128 -0.13 -0.83 -6.98
CA VAL A 128 0.32 0.24 -7.89
C VAL A 128 1.54 -0.20 -8.69
N SER A 129 2.47 -0.94 -8.06
CA SER A 129 3.63 -1.52 -8.74
C SER A 129 3.20 -2.48 -9.85
N CYS A 130 2.31 -3.43 -9.56
CA CYS A 130 1.76 -4.36 -10.56
C CYS A 130 1.04 -3.61 -11.70
N ALA A 131 0.21 -2.62 -11.36
CA ALA A 131 -0.52 -1.84 -12.34
C ALA A 131 0.42 -1.04 -13.26
N LEU A 132 1.47 -0.41 -12.72
CA LEU A 132 2.47 0.30 -13.50
C LEU A 132 3.24 -0.63 -14.42
N SER A 133 3.70 -1.78 -13.90
CA SER A 133 4.40 -2.77 -14.71
C SER A 133 3.54 -3.26 -15.88
N PHE A 134 2.25 -3.50 -15.65
CA PHE A 134 1.32 -3.94 -16.69
C PHE A 134 1.00 -2.82 -17.71
N LEU A 135 0.79 -1.57 -17.25
CA LEU A 135 0.42 -0.46 -18.13
C LEU A 135 1.58 0.08 -18.96
N LEU A 136 2.82 -0.03 -18.45
CA LEU A 136 4.01 0.47 -19.13
C LEU A 136 4.69 -0.59 -20.01
N GLU A 137 4.20 -1.83 -19.99
CA GLU A 137 4.73 -2.91 -20.78
C GLU A 137 4.56 -2.63 -22.29
N GLY A 138 5.67 -2.63 -23.03
CA GLY A 138 5.67 -2.34 -24.47
C GLY A 138 5.57 -0.86 -24.86
N ALA A 139 5.65 0.07 -23.90
CA ALA A 139 5.62 1.50 -24.20
C ALA A 139 6.96 2.00 -24.78
N PRO A 140 6.97 2.79 -25.88
CA PRO A 140 8.19 3.26 -26.54
C PRO A 140 9.01 4.26 -25.70
N HIS A 141 8.42 4.87 -24.66
CA HIS A 141 9.06 5.81 -23.73
C HIS A 141 8.68 5.50 -22.27
N SER A 142 8.85 4.24 -21.85
CA SER A 142 8.49 3.76 -20.51
C SER A 142 9.08 4.62 -19.38
N THR A 143 10.37 4.98 -19.46
CA THR A 143 11.08 5.76 -18.44
C THR A 143 10.51 7.18 -18.28
N CYS A 144 10.17 7.85 -19.38
CA CYS A 144 9.57 9.19 -19.37
C CYS A 144 8.14 9.16 -18.80
N ASN A 145 7.33 8.18 -19.22
CA ASN A 145 5.99 7.97 -18.67
C ASN A 145 6.04 7.67 -17.17
N LEU A 146 7.02 6.88 -16.73
CA LEU A 146 7.25 6.59 -15.33
C LEU A 146 7.72 7.82 -14.55
N GLY A 147 8.59 8.66 -15.14
CA GLY A 147 8.99 9.94 -14.59
C GLY A 147 7.80 10.91 -14.43
N LEU A 148 6.91 10.99 -15.42
CA LEU A 148 5.67 11.75 -15.33
C LEU A 148 4.73 11.20 -14.24
N ALA A 149 4.58 9.88 -14.16
CA ALA A 149 3.82 9.24 -13.10
C ALA A 149 4.41 9.55 -11.71
N ALA A 150 5.73 9.52 -11.57
CA ALA A 150 6.43 9.88 -10.34
C ALA A 150 6.23 11.35 -9.98
N GLY A 151 6.29 12.25 -10.96
CA GLY A 151 6.01 13.67 -10.78
C GLY A 151 4.58 13.93 -10.30
N LEU A 152 3.59 13.32 -10.95
CA LEU A 152 2.17 13.45 -10.58
C LEU A 152 1.88 12.84 -9.21
N ALA A 153 2.39 11.63 -8.93
CA ALA A 153 2.25 10.99 -7.63
C ALA A 153 2.93 11.80 -6.51
N GLY A 154 4.11 12.36 -6.79
CA GLY A 154 4.83 13.27 -5.91
C GLY A 154 4.04 14.53 -5.61
N LEU A 155 3.47 15.18 -6.64
CA LEU A 155 2.59 16.34 -6.47
C LEU A 155 1.39 15.99 -5.60
N LEU A 156 0.69 14.89 -5.88
CA LEU A 156 -0.45 14.43 -5.09
C LEU A 156 -0.06 14.20 -3.62
N ALA A 157 1.07 13.53 -3.38
CA ALA A 157 1.61 13.29 -2.05
C ALA A 157 2.00 14.59 -1.33
N THR A 158 2.54 15.59 -2.04
CA THR A 158 2.85 16.89 -1.45
C THR A 158 1.59 17.66 -1.07
N TYR A 159 0.55 17.67 -1.90
CA TYR A 159 -0.73 18.31 -1.61
C TYR A 159 -1.45 17.61 -0.45
N ALA A 160 -1.48 16.27 -0.43
CA ALA A 160 -2.07 15.50 0.67
C ALA A 160 -1.33 15.77 1.99
N ARG A 161 0.00 15.85 1.97
CA ARG A 161 0.80 16.25 3.15
C ARG A 161 0.55 17.69 3.56
N ARG A 162 0.48 18.64 2.62
CA ARG A 162 0.14 20.05 2.94
C ARG A 162 -1.24 20.16 3.59
N LEU A 163 -2.22 19.44 3.06
CA LEU A 163 -3.57 19.35 3.63
C LEU A 163 -3.54 18.77 5.05
N ALA A 164 -2.89 17.62 5.23
CA ALA A 164 -2.75 17.00 6.55
C ALA A 164 -2.09 17.93 7.55
N ARG A 165 -1.04 18.66 7.12
CA ARG A 165 -0.36 19.64 7.96
C ARG A 165 -1.29 20.77 8.36
N HIS A 166 -1.95 21.39 7.38
CA HIS A 166 -2.89 22.48 7.60
C HIS A 166 -3.99 22.08 8.60
N VAL A 167 -4.58 20.90 8.43
CA VAL A 167 -5.64 20.42 9.33
C VAL A 167 -5.11 20.17 10.74
N CYS A 168 -3.96 19.49 10.90
CA CYS A 168 -3.44 19.17 12.23
C CYS A 168 -2.92 20.39 13.03
N THR A 169 -2.60 21.50 12.36
CA THR A 169 -2.09 22.71 13.02
C THR A 169 -3.15 23.79 13.19
N LEU A 170 -4.00 23.99 12.19
CA LEU A 170 -4.85 25.18 12.09
C LEU A 170 -6.35 24.87 12.17
N TYR A 171 -6.77 23.61 12.10
CA TYR A 171 -8.19 23.27 12.07
C TYR A 171 -8.95 23.77 13.30
N GLU A 172 -8.36 23.71 14.50
CA GLU A 172 -9.01 24.20 15.73
C GLU A 172 -9.21 25.71 15.76
N LEU A 173 -8.30 26.47 15.12
CA LEU A 173 -8.38 27.93 15.02
C LEU A 173 -9.35 28.35 13.90
N HIS A 174 -9.36 27.60 12.80
CA HIS A 174 -10.12 27.92 11.59
C HIS A 174 -11.57 27.43 11.66
N SER A 175 -11.86 26.38 12.44
CA SER A 175 -13.22 25.85 12.60
C SER A 175 -14.21 26.83 13.24
N PRO A 176 -13.88 27.62 14.29
CA PRO A 176 -14.82 28.60 14.83
C PRO A 176 -14.94 29.84 13.93
N ALA A 177 -13.85 30.26 13.29
CA ALA A 177 -13.79 31.53 12.59
C ALA A 177 -14.18 31.47 11.09
N ARG A 178 -14.39 30.26 10.53
CA ARG A 178 -14.97 29.99 9.19
C ARG A 178 -14.37 30.82 8.03
N TYR A 179 -13.08 31.14 8.08
CA TYR A 179 -12.42 31.93 7.03
C TYR A 179 -11.61 31.11 6.01
N CYS A 180 -11.43 29.80 6.24
CA CYS A 180 -10.66 28.94 5.35
C CYS A 180 -11.57 27.98 4.56
N GLY A 181 -11.60 28.12 3.23
CA GLY A 181 -12.42 27.26 2.36
C GLY A 181 -12.14 25.76 2.50
N ILE A 182 -10.88 25.38 2.76
CA ILE A 182 -10.48 23.97 2.98
C ILE A 182 -11.10 23.43 4.27
N CYS A 183 -11.01 24.17 5.38
CA CYS A 183 -11.60 23.77 6.66
C CYS A 183 -13.14 23.73 6.59
N ILE A 184 -13.76 24.66 5.87
CA ILE A 184 -15.23 24.67 5.65
C ILE A 184 -15.65 23.46 4.82
N LEU A 185 -14.91 23.13 3.75
CA LEU A 185 -15.18 21.94 2.94
C LEU A 185 -15.03 20.65 3.77
N LEU A 186 -14.02 20.58 4.63
CA LEU A 186 -13.83 19.46 5.55
C LEU A 186 -14.92 19.39 6.64
N LEU A 187 -15.42 20.53 7.12
CA LEU A 187 -16.51 20.56 8.09
C LEU A 187 -17.83 20.09 7.46
N THR A 188 -18.11 20.51 6.23
CA THR A 188 -19.36 20.18 5.53
C THR A 188 -19.36 18.78 4.92
N SER A 189 -18.22 18.32 4.40
CA SER A 189 -18.12 17.08 3.63
C SER A 189 -17.08 16.09 4.15
N GLY A 190 -16.23 16.46 5.11
CA GLY A 190 -15.06 15.65 5.50
C GLY A 190 -15.41 14.30 6.13
N GLN A 191 -16.42 14.23 6.99
CA GLN A 191 -16.78 13.00 7.70
C GLN A 191 -17.32 11.89 6.80
N ARG A 192 -18.07 12.24 5.74
CA ARG A 192 -18.64 11.25 4.79
C ARG A 192 -17.93 11.24 3.44
N GLY A 193 -17.32 12.35 3.03
CA GLY A 193 -16.68 12.54 1.74
C GLY A 193 -15.32 11.86 1.65
N ILE A 194 -14.45 12.03 2.66
CA ILE A 194 -13.11 11.41 2.69
C ILE A 194 -13.20 9.88 2.63
N PRO A 195 -13.96 9.18 3.51
CA PRO A 195 -14.01 7.72 3.46
C PRO A 195 -14.67 7.19 2.19
N ARG A 196 -15.65 7.91 1.62
CA ARG A 196 -16.26 7.53 0.32
C ARG A 196 -15.29 7.66 -0.84
N LEU A 197 -14.54 8.75 -0.90
CA LEU A 197 -13.54 8.97 -1.93
C LEU A 197 -12.42 7.94 -1.82
N LEU A 198 -11.95 7.68 -0.60
CA LEU A 198 -10.92 6.67 -0.33
C LEU A 198 -11.38 5.27 -0.70
N HIS A 199 -12.62 4.91 -0.34
CA HIS A 199 -13.22 3.64 -0.73
C HIS A 199 -13.25 3.46 -2.25
N LYS A 200 -13.76 4.45 -2.99
CA LYS A 200 -13.83 4.41 -4.45
C LYS A 200 -12.45 4.34 -5.09
N ALA A 201 -11.51 5.15 -4.62
CA ALA A 201 -10.14 5.15 -5.12
C ALA A 201 -9.48 3.78 -4.91
N LEU A 202 -9.56 3.23 -3.70
CA LEU A 202 -9.00 1.92 -3.38
C LEU A 202 -9.69 0.81 -4.18
N ALA A 203 -11.02 0.84 -4.34
CA ALA A 203 -11.73 -0.15 -5.15
C ALA A 203 -11.25 -0.14 -6.61
N ILE A 204 -11.05 1.04 -7.20
CA ILE A 204 -10.52 1.18 -8.56
C ILE A 204 -9.07 0.69 -8.61
N THR A 205 -8.22 1.12 -7.68
CA THR A 205 -6.80 0.75 -7.66
C THR A 205 -6.61 -0.76 -7.48
N PHE A 206 -7.32 -1.38 -6.52
CA PHE A 206 -7.25 -2.83 -6.33
C PHE A 206 -7.88 -3.58 -7.50
N GLY A 207 -8.96 -3.08 -8.11
CA GLY A 207 -9.52 -3.70 -9.32
C GLY A 207 -8.53 -3.73 -10.49
N VAL A 208 -7.82 -2.63 -10.76
CA VAL A 208 -6.77 -2.59 -11.79
C VAL A 208 -5.56 -3.44 -11.38
N ALA A 209 -5.18 -3.40 -10.10
CA ALA A 209 -4.05 -4.17 -9.58
C ALA A 209 -4.31 -5.68 -9.63
N ASP A 210 -5.52 -6.16 -9.34
CA ASP A 210 -5.90 -7.57 -9.42
C ASP A 210 -5.86 -8.05 -10.87
N MET A 211 -6.39 -7.26 -11.81
CA MET A 211 -6.29 -7.56 -13.24
C MET A 211 -4.83 -7.65 -13.69
N ALA A 212 -3.98 -6.72 -13.27
CA ALA A 212 -2.56 -6.72 -13.57
C ALA A 212 -1.84 -7.90 -12.89
N ALA A 213 -2.15 -8.20 -11.63
CA ALA A 213 -1.56 -9.30 -10.86
C ALA A 213 -1.88 -10.65 -11.51
N VAL A 214 -3.14 -10.88 -11.91
CA VAL A 214 -3.54 -12.10 -12.62
C VAL A 214 -2.83 -12.18 -13.98
N ALA A 215 -2.71 -11.08 -14.72
CA ALA A 215 -2.01 -11.06 -16.00
C ALA A 215 -0.51 -11.37 -15.85
N LEU A 216 0.16 -10.79 -14.85
CA LEU A 216 1.57 -11.03 -14.54
C LEU A 216 1.80 -12.49 -14.12
N ILE A 217 0.98 -13.01 -13.22
CA ILE A 217 1.07 -14.41 -12.77
C ILE A 217 0.81 -15.37 -13.95
N ASN A 218 -0.19 -15.10 -14.79
CA ASN A 218 -0.52 -15.96 -15.93
C ASN A 218 0.58 -15.97 -17.00
N ARG A 219 1.34 -14.88 -17.16
CA ARG A 219 2.48 -14.85 -18.08
C ARG A 219 3.70 -15.60 -17.56
N ASP A 220 3.89 -15.62 -16.23
CA ASP A 220 5.00 -16.34 -15.60
C ASP A 220 4.82 -17.88 -15.63
N PHE A 221 3.62 -18.39 -15.92
CA PHE A 221 3.35 -19.83 -16.06
C PHE A 221 3.02 -20.20 -17.52
N LEU A 222 3.91 -20.94 -18.17
CA LEU A 222 3.78 -21.36 -19.58
C LEU A 222 2.70 -22.44 -19.80
N SER A 223 2.19 -23.09 -18.74
CA SER A 223 1.16 -24.14 -18.84
C SER A 223 0.04 -24.05 -17.79
N THR A 224 -1.20 -24.37 -18.19
CA THR A 224 -2.39 -24.38 -17.31
C THR A 224 -2.27 -25.37 -16.15
N ALA A 225 -1.47 -26.44 -16.31
CA ALA A 225 -1.21 -27.43 -15.27
C ALA A 225 -0.27 -26.91 -14.16
N GLU A 226 0.73 -26.10 -14.50
CA GLU A 226 1.61 -25.45 -13.52
C GLU A 226 0.90 -24.33 -12.77
N ALA A 227 0.03 -23.59 -13.46
CA ALA A 227 -0.85 -22.61 -12.83
C ALA A 227 -1.75 -23.26 -11.77
N LEU A 228 -2.39 -24.40 -12.08
CA LEU A 228 -3.24 -25.11 -11.10
C LEU A 228 -2.45 -25.64 -9.90
N ARG A 229 -1.20 -26.06 -10.09
CA ARG A 229 -0.29 -26.46 -8.99
C ARG A 229 0.10 -25.31 -8.08
N PHE A 230 0.01 -24.07 -8.54
CA PHE A 230 0.26 -22.88 -7.74
C PHE A 230 -1.02 -22.36 -7.04
N TRP A 231 -2.14 -22.35 -7.76
CA TRP A 231 -3.43 -21.87 -7.24
C TRP A 231 -4.00 -22.78 -6.15
N THR A 232 -3.75 -24.09 -6.19
CA THR A 232 -4.26 -25.02 -5.17
C THR A 232 -3.60 -24.81 -3.79
N PRO A 233 -2.26 -24.73 -3.63
CA PRO A 233 -1.64 -24.35 -2.36
C PRO A 233 -2.02 -22.95 -1.88
N LEU A 234 -2.19 -21.99 -2.79
CA LEU A 234 -2.60 -20.62 -2.46
C LEU A 234 -4.00 -20.60 -1.87
N THR A 235 -4.95 -21.28 -2.53
CA THR A 235 -6.32 -21.39 -2.04
C THR A 235 -6.39 -22.19 -0.73
N ILE A 236 -5.57 -23.23 -0.55
CA ILE A 236 -5.48 -24.00 0.71
C ILE A 236 -4.88 -23.16 1.85
N CYS A 237 -3.77 -22.45 1.62
CA CYS A 237 -3.21 -21.53 2.63
C CYS A 237 -4.21 -20.44 3.00
N TYR A 238 -4.94 -19.93 2.01
CA TYR A 238 -5.92 -18.89 2.22
C TYR A 238 -7.16 -19.41 2.98
N THR A 239 -7.67 -20.60 2.66
CA THR A 239 -8.78 -21.22 3.42
C THR A 239 -8.36 -21.49 4.87
N LEU A 240 -7.15 -22.00 5.11
CA LEU A 240 -6.62 -22.18 6.47
C LEU A 240 -6.48 -20.86 7.23
N LEU A 241 -6.02 -19.78 6.57
CA LEU A 241 -5.89 -18.47 7.19
C LEU A 241 -7.26 -17.86 7.51
N VAL A 242 -8.25 -18.02 6.64
CA VAL A 242 -9.64 -17.58 6.89
C VAL A 242 -10.24 -18.36 8.05
N ILE A 243 -10.05 -19.69 8.10
CA ILE A 243 -10.52 -20.53 9.20
C ILE A 243 -9.85 -20.11 10.52
N HIS A 244 -8.52 -19.94 10.56
CA HIS A 244 -7.82 -19.44 11.74
C HIS A 244 -8.32 -18.06 12.19
N MET A 245 -8.58 -17.15 11.25
CA MET A 245 -9.10 -15.82 11.57
C MET A 245 -10.54 -15.85 12.07
N GLN A 246 -11.34 -16.84 11.66
CA GLN A 246 -12.72 -17.05 12.11
C GLN A 246 -12.80 -17.82 13.44
N GLU A 247 -11.86 -18.70 13.74
CA GLU A 247 -11.80 -19.52 14.97
C GLU A 247 -11.31 -18.75 16.22
N GLU A 248 -10.79 -17.53 16.06
CA GLU A 248 -10.42 -16.66 17.18
C GLU A 248 -11.42 -15.52 17.53
N PRO A 249 -12.73 -15.76 17.83
CA PRO A 249 -13.61 -14.67 18.25
C PRO A 249 -13.50 -14.25 19.72
N ARG A 250 -12.74 -14.92 20.62
CA ARG A 250 -13.02 -14.77 22.07
C ARG A 250 -11.89 -14.55 23.08
N GLN A 251 -10.63 -14.39 22.68
CA GLN A 251 -9.61 -14.07 23.69
C GLN A 251 -8.55 -13.10 23.16
N SER A 252 -8.51 -11.91 23.77
CA SER A 252 -7.33 -11.06 23.95
C SER A 252 -7.13 -9.83 23.05
N ARG A 253 -7.42 -8.70 23.71
CA ARG A 253 -6.90 -7.32 23.68
C ARG A 253 -5.53 -7.07 22.99
N ASP A 254 -5.45 -5.88 22.37
CA ASP A 254 -4.26 -5.09 21.95
C ASP A 254 -3.39 -5.55 20.78
N GLY A 255 -2.93 -4.58 19.97
CA GLY A 255 -1.61 -4.47 19.29
C GLY A 255 -1.08 -5.68 18.53
N ARG A 256 -0.81 -6.73 19.29
CA ARG A 256 -0.13 -7.99 18.97
C ARG A 256 -0.84 -8.79 17.88
N ARG A 257 -2.18 -8.71 17.78
CA ARG A 257 -2.96 -9.45 16.78
C ARG A 257 -2.62 -9.04 15.34
N SER A 258 -2.38 -7.75 15.06
CA SER A 258 -2.05 -7.31 13.70
C SER A 258 -0.68 -7.83 13.24
N TYR A 259 0.31 -7.84 14.15
CA TYR A 259 1.63 -8.38 13.87
C TYR A 259 1.61 -9.90 13.69
N GLN A 260 0.86 -10.62 14.54
CA GLN A 260 0.70 -12.06 14.43
C GLN A 260 0.01 -12.46 13.13
N THR A 261 -1.04 -11.75 12.72
CA THR A 261 -1.71 -12.01 11.43
C THR A 261 -0.77 -11.80 10.25
N VAL A 262 0.06 -10.75 10.25
CA VAL A 262 1.03 -10.52 9.16
C VAL A 262 2.15 -11.56 9.14
N LEU A 263 2.64 -11.98 10.30
CA LEU A 263 3.63 -13.05 10.38
C LEU A 263 3.09 -14.39 9.88
N VAL A 264 1.87 -14.77 10.28
CA VAL A 264 1.22 -16.00 9.80
C VAL A 264 0.98 -15.95 8.29
N ARG A 265 0.51 -14.81 7.79
CA ARG A 265 0.28 -14.56 6.36
C ARG A 265 1.56 -14.69 5.54
N MET A 266 2.59 -13.92 5.90
CA MET A 266 3.87 -13.93 5.20
C MET A 266 4.59 -15.26 5.37
N GLY A 267 4.41 -15.94 6.51
CA GLY A 267 4.87 -17.32 6.72
C GLY A 267 4.19 -18.31 5.77
N GLY A 268 2.89 -18.18 5.53
CA GLY A 268 2.17 -18.96 4.53
C GLY A 268 2.68 -18.73 3.11
N LEU A 269 2.84 -17.45 2.71
CA LEU A 269 3.44 -17.08 1.41
C LEU A 269 4.88 -17.58 1.27
N PHE A 270 5.66 -17.54 2.36
CA PHE A 270 7.02 -18.04 2.40
C PHE A 270 7.09 -19.56 2.19
N ILE A 271 6.25 -20.35 2.87
CA ILE A 271 6.17 -21.80 2.67
C ILE A 271 5.71 -22.13 1.23
N LEU A 272 4.75 -21.38 0.70
CA LEU A 272 4.27 -21.54 -0.67
C LEU A 272 5.37 -21.26 -1.71
N LEU A 273 6.18 -20.23 -1.47
CA LEU A 273 7.30 -19.89 -2.35
C LEU A 273 8.53 -20.78 -2.15
N LEU A 274 8.70 -21.42 -0.98
CA LEU A 274 9.68 -22.50 -0.81
C LEU A 274 9.28 -23.77 -1.56
N THR A 275 7.98 -24.06 -1.67
CA THR A 275 7.47 -25.27 -2.32
C THR A 275 7.36 -25.13 -3.84
N VAL A 276 7.12 -23.92 -4.36
CA VAL A 276 6.84 -23.69 -5.80
C VAL A 276 7.69 -22.57 -6.43
N GLY A 277 8.43 -21.79 -5.65
CA GLY A 277 9.13 -20.57 -6.12
C GLY A 277 10.64 -20.74 -6.37
N ARG A 278 11.24 -19.70 -6.94
CA ARG A 278 12.70 -19.57 -7.09
C ARG A 278 13.29 -19.02 -5.79
N TRP A 279 14.57 -19.31 -5.51
CA TRP A 279 15.27 -18.74 -4.34
C TRP A 279 15.26 -17.20 -4.29
N SER A 280 15.20 -16.53 -5.44
CA SER A 280 15.02 -15.08 -5.53
C SER A 280 13.68 -14.60 -4.95
N ASP A 281 12.62 -15.38 -5.11
CA ASP A 281 11.28 -15.03 -4.62
C ASP A 281 11.22 -15.09 -3.10
N VAL A 282 11.99 -16.00 -2.48
CA VAL A 282 12.12 -16.11 -1.03
C VAL A 282 12.70 -14.83 -0.43
N LEU A 283 13.73 -14.25 -1.07
CA LEU A 283 14.29 -12.96 -0.65
C LEU A 283 13.27 -11.82 -0.81
N HIS A 284 12.54 -11.80 -1.92
CA HIS A 284 11.49 -10.80 -2.15
C HIS A 284 10.34 -10.89 -1.12
N VAL A 285 10.00 -12.08 -0.62
CA VAL A 285 9.03 -12.25 0.47
C VAL A 285 9.54 -11.67 1.78
N LEU A 286 10.82 -11.88 2.11
CA LEU A 286 11.41 -11.30 3.31
C LEU A 286 11.43 -9.78 3.23
N ILE A 287 11.76 -9.21 2.07
CA ILE A 287 11.70 -7.75 1.83
C ILE A 287 10.25 -7.25 1.97
N SER A 288 9.29 -7.98 1.41
CA SER A 288 7.86 -7.70 1.55
C SER A 288 7.39 -7.72 3.01
N LEU A 289 7.79 -8.73 3.79
CA LEU A 289 7.52 -8.82 5.22
C LEU A 289 8.07 -7.62 5.99
N VAL A 290 9.32 -7.22 5.71
CA VAL A 290 9.93 -6.02 6.33
C VAL A 290 9.14 -4.76 5.99
N GLY A 291 8.70 -4.63 4.74
CA GLY A 291 7.86 -3.52 4.29
C GLY A 291 6.49 -3.47 4.97
N GLU A 292 5.84 -4.62 5.16
CA GLU A 292 4.58 -4.70 5.89
C GLU A 292 4.75 -4.37 7.37
N LEU A 293 5.78 -4.91 8.03
CA LEU A 293 6.07 -4.56 9.42
C LEU A 293 6.38 -3.07 9.58
N TRP A 294 7.13 -2.48 8.65
CA TRP A 294 7.44 -1.05 8.68
C TRP A 294 6.18 -0.18 8.54
N CYS A 295 5.27 -0.54 7.64
CA CYS A 295 3.97 0.12 7.51
C CYS A 295 3.13 -0.03 8.78
N LEU A 296 3.09 -1.23 9.37
CA LEU A 296 2.33 -1.50 10.61
C LEU A 296 2.89 -0.77 11.83
N LEU A 297 4.21 -0.76 12.01
CA LEU A 297 4.88 -0.02 13.09
C LEU A 297 4.51 1.45 13.04
N ARG A 298 4.51 2.04 11.84
CA ARG A 298 4.13 3.44 11.65
C ARG A 298 2.63 3.68 11.82
N ALA A 299 1.80 2.76 11.35
CA ALA A 299 0.35 2.82 11.49
C ALA A 299 -0.13 2.49 12.91
N GLY A 300 0.73 1.96 13.79
CA GLY A 300 0.37 1.48 15.12
C GLY A 300 -0.38 2.50 15.97
N VAL A 301 0.08 3.76 15.98
CA VAL A 301 -0.59 4.86 16.71
C VAL A 301 -1.99 5.15 16.16
N MET A 302 -2.15 5.11 14.83
CA MET A 302 -3.45 5.30 14.16
C MET A 302 -4.38 4.09 14.33
N LEU A 303 -3.80 2.89 14.38
CA LEU A 303 -4.51 1.63 14.57
C LEU A 303 -5.06 1.54 16.00
N GLN A 304 -4.31 2.06 16.98
CA GLN A 304 -4.74 2.16 18.37
C GLN A 304 -5.94 3.09 18.53
N ALA A 305 -5.94 4.25 17.86
CA ALA A 305 -7.09 5.14 17.80
C ALA A 305 -8.32 4.51 17.12
N CYS A 306 -8.09 3.62 16.15
CA CYS A 306 -9.14 2.86 15.49
C CYS A 306 -9.66 1.68 16.32
N TRP A 307 -8.89 1.19 17.30
CA TRP A 307 -9.31 0.10 18.20
C TRP A 307 -10.28 0.56 19.29
N GLN A 308 -10.26 1.84 19.64
CA GLN A 308 -11.16 2.42 20.63
C GLN A 308 -12.52 2.84 20.04
N GLN A 309 -12.79 2.55 18.76
CA GLN A 309 -14.05 2.81 18.03
C GLN A 309 -15.00 1.61 18.09
#